data_AF-A0A2X3E1N6-F1
#
_entry.id   AF-A0A2X3E1N6-F1
#
_cell.length_a   1.000
_cell.length_b   1.000
_cell.length_c   1.000
_cell.angle_alpha   90.00
_cell.angle_beta   90.00
_cell.angle_gamma   90.00
#
_symmetry.space_group_name_H-M   'P 1'
#
loop_
_entity.id
_entity.type
_entity.pdbx_description
1 polymer ?
#
loop_
_entity_poly.entity_id
_entity_poly.type
_entity_poly.pdbx_seq_one_letter_code
_entity_poly.pdbx_strand_id
1 'polypeptide(L)' 'MYVVIEGIDTCGKSTQINLLKRHFINAIFTKEPSDSAIGQFIRTNLELHHKFSTRAEFFAFFG' A
#
# COMPACT_ATOMS: atom_id res chain seq x y z
N MET A 1 4.77 -18.59 1.81
CA MET A 1 5.66 -17.57 1.22
C MET A 1 5.00 -16.22 1.39
N TYR A 2 5.74 -15.20 1.83
CA TYR A 2 5.24 -13.84 2.01
C TYR A 2 6.14 -12.90 1.21
N VAL A 3 5.53 -11.99 0.44
CA VAL A 3 6.22 -11.09 -0.49
C VAL A 3 5.61 -9.70 -0.35
N VAL A 4 6.47 -8.69 -0.21
CA VAL A 4 6.09 -7.27 -0.20
C VAL A 4 6.68 -6.60 -1.43
N ILE A 5 5.91 -5.76 -2.11
CA ILE A 5 6.36 -5.02 -3.29
C ILE A 5 6.45 -3.54 -2.93
N GLU A 6 7.69 -3.09 -2.76
CA GLU A 6 8.05 -1.77 -2.28
C GLU A 6 8.60 -0.86 -3.40
N GLY A 7 8.49 0.44 -3.20
CA GLY A 7 9.05 1.43 -4.12
C GLY A 7 8.36 2.80 -4.04
N ILE A 8 8.97 3.81 -4.67
CA ILE A 8 8.43 5.18 -4.70
C ILE A 8 7.12 5.25 -5.51
N ASP A 9 6.39 6.35 -5.36
CA ASP A 9 5.20 6.62 -6.17
C ASP A 9 5.54 6.58 -7.66
N THR A 10 4.60 6.07 -8.46
CA THR A 10 4.72 5.89 -9.92
C THR A 10 5.76 4.87 -10.42
N CYS A 11 6.47 4.15 -9.54
CA CYS A 11 7.47 3.14 -9.96
C CYS A 11 6.87 1.83 -10.53
N GLY A 12 5.54 1.73 -10.65
CA GLY A 12 4.85 0.60 -11.29
C GLY A 12 4.44 -0.56 -10.37
N LYS A 13 4.46 -0.39 -9.03
CA LYS A 13 4.06 -1.44 -8.05
C LYS A 13 2.72 -2.08 -8.39
N SER A 14 1.67 -1.28 -8.58
CA SER A 14 0.31 -1.75 -8.88
C SER A 14 0.24 -2.52 -10.21
N THR A 15 1.02 -2.11 -11.21
CA THR A 15 1.13 -2.82 -12.49
C THR A 15 1.72 -4.21 -12.29
N GLN A 16 2.82 -4.31 -11.54
CA GLN A 16 3.46 -5.60 -11.27
C GLN A 16 2.57 -6.52 -10.44
N ILE A 17 1.89 -6.01 -9.42
CA ILE A 17 0.90 -6.76 -8.63
C ILE A 17 -0.19 -7.36 -9.55
N ASN A 18 -0.70 -6.58 -10.50
CA ASN A 18 -1.74 -7.05 -11.43
C ASN A 18 -1.25 -8.12 -12.41
N LEU A 19 0.03 -8.10 -12.79
CA LEU A 19 0.65 -9.17 -13.57
C LEU A 19 0.84 -10.43 -12.73
N LEU A 20 1.31 -10.29 -11.49
CA LEU A 20 1.54 -11.41 -10.57
C LEU A 20 0.26 -12.17 -10.21
N LYS A 21 -0.88 -11.46 -10.09
CA LYS A 21 -2.20 -12.07 -9.90
C LYS A 21 -2.54 -13.13 -10.94
N ARG A 22 -2.03 -13.00 -12.17
CA ARG A 22 -2.25 -13.96 -13.26
C ARG A 22 -1.45 -15.25 -13.11
N HIS A 23 -0.33 -15.20 -12.37
CA HIS A 23 0.57 -16.33 -12.17
C HIS A 23 0.36 -17.02 -10.82
N PHE A 24 -0.11 -16.28 -9.80
CA PHE A 24 -0.32 -16.79 -8.44
C PHE A 24 -1.80 -16.79 -8.08
N ILE A 25 -2.58 -17.65 -8.73
CA ILE A 25 -4.05 -17.66 -8.61
C ILE A 25 -4.55 -17.97 -7.19
N ASN A 26 -3.78 -18.72 -6.40
CA ASN A 26 -4.11 -19.08 -5.03
C ASN A 26 -3.52 -18.11 -3.99
N ALA A 27 -2.82 -17.06 -4.41
CA ALA A 27 -2.25 -16.09 -3.49
C ALA A 27 -3.29 -15.05 -3.05
N ILE A 28 -3.18 -14.62 -1.80
CA ILE A 28 -3.97 -13.51 -1.25
C ILE A 28 -3.21 -12.22 -1.54
N PHE A 29 -3.85 -11.29 -2.24
CA PHE A 29 -3.31 -9.98 -2.53
C PHE A 29 -3.96 -8.94 -1.63
N THR A 30 -3.15 -8.19 -0.90
CA THR A 30 -3.56 -7.08 -0.05
C THR A 30 -2.68 -5.85 -0.32
N LYS A 31 -3.14 -4.68 0.09
CA LYS A 31 -2.44 -3.38 -0.03
C LYS A 31 -2.43 -2.71 1.33
N GLU A 32 -1.46 -1.83 1.57
CA GLU A 32 -1.43 -0.97 2.74
C GLU A 32 -1.64 0.51 2.36
N PRO A 33 -2.05 1.37 3.29
CA PRO A 33 -2.82 1.03 4.50
C PRO A 33 -4.06 0.16 4.16
N SER A 34 -4.38 -0.81 5.01
CA SER A 34 -5.44 -1.80 4.73
C SER A 34 -6.83 -1.18 4.50
N ASP A 35 -7.75 -1.94 3.92
CA ASP A 35 -9.15 -1.50 3.75
C ASP A 35 -9.99 -1.62 5.06
N SER A 36 -9.36 -1.89 6.21
CA SER A 36 -10.03 -1.86 7.53
C SER A 36 -10.41 -0.44 7.95
N ALA A 37 -11.28 -0.27 8.94
CA ALA A 37 -11.69 1.06 9.42
C ALA A 37 -10.48 1.95 9.81
N ILE A 38 -9.47 1.37 10.45
CA ILE A 38 -8.24 2.09 10.83
C ILE A 38 -7.41 2.42 9.58
N GLY A 39 -7.25 1.48 8.65
CA GLY A 39 -6.46 1.72 7.44
C GLY A 39 -7.11 2.73 6.50
N GLN A 40 -8.45 2.72 6.38
CA GLN A 40 -9.21 3.75 5.67
C GLN A 40 -9.04 5.12 6.35
N PHE A 41 -9.15 5.19 7.68
CA PHE A 41 -8.90 6.42 8.42
C PHE A 41 -7.50 6.99 8.12
N ILE A 42 -6.46 6.16 8.17
CA ILE A 42 -5.08 6.59 7.86
C ILE A 42 -4.98 7.09 6.42
N ARG A 43 -5.50 6.32 5.45
CA ARG A 43 -5.48 6.66 4.02
C ARG A 43 -6.15 8.02 3.75
N THR A 44 -7.36 8.23 4.27
CA THR A 44 -8.09 9.50 4.10
C THR A 44 -7.32 10.68 4.70
N ASN A 45 -6.71 10.53 5.88
CA ASN A 45 -5.95 11.62 6.48
C ASN A 45 -4.66 11.95 5.70
N LEU A 46 -4.01 10.94 5.09
CA LEU A 46 -2.84 11.17 4.23
C LEU A 46 -3.22 11.89 2.94
N GLU A 47 -4.33 11.50 2.31
CA GLU A 47 -4.87 12.15 1.11
C GLU A 47 -5.31 13.60 1.37
N LEU A 48 -5.83 13.88 2.56
CA LEU A 48 -6.23 15.23 2.99
C LEU A 48 -5.03 16.09 3.46
N HIS A 49 -3.79 15.61 3.33
CA HIS A 49 -2.58 16.29 3.79
C HIS A 49 -2.65 16.74 5.27
N HIS A 50 -3.34 15.97 6.12
CA HIS A 50 -3.30 16.20 7.55
C HIS A 50 -1.86 16.06 8.04
N LYS A 51 -1.42 16.95 8.94
CA LYS A 51 -0.06 16.93 9.48
C LYS A 51 0.15 15.68 10.34
N PHE A 52 0.70 14.65 9.71
CA PHE A 52 1.35 13.57 10.43
C PHE A 52 2.78 13.98 10.78
N SER A 53 3.36 13.30 11.77
CA SER A 53 4.81 13.40 11.94
C SER A 53 5.51 12.84 10.70
N THR A 54 6.66 13.38 10.32
CA THR A 54 7.47 12.88 9.20
C THR A 54 7.74 11.37 9.29
N ARG A 55 7.86 10.85 10.52
CA ARG A 55 8.03 9.41 10.77
C ARG A 55 6.77 8.61 10.40
N ALA A 56 5.58 9.13 10.70
CA ALA A 56 4.32 8.46 10.37
C ALA A 56 4.04 8.51 8.87
N GLU A 57 4.36 9.61 8.19
CA GLU A 57 4.28 9.71 6.73
C GLU A 57 5.20 8.69 6.06
N PHE A 58 6.45 8.60 6.50
CA PHE A 58 7.42 7.63 5.97
C PHE A 58 6.86 6.19 6.01
N PHE A 59 6.26 5.76 7.10
CA PHE A 59 5.69 4.41 7.19
C PHE A 59 4.45 4.18 6.31
N ALA A 60 3.80 5.25 5.85
CA ALA A 60 2.57 5.14 5.07
C ALA A 60 2.75 5.23 3.55
N PHE A 61 3.87 5.78 3.06
CA PHE A 61 4.17 5.93 1.62
C PHE A 61 4.71 4.65 0.94
N PHE A 62 5.06 3.64 1.72
CA PHE A 62 5.65 2.39 1.23
C PHE A 62 4.62 1.24 1.14
N GLY A 63 3.40 1.42 1.67
CA GLY A 63 2.32 0.43 1.66
C GLY A 63 1.49 0.31 0.38
#